data_AF-A0A434N9K4-F1
#
_entry.id   AF-A0A434N9K4-F1
#
_cell.length_a   1.000
_cell.length_b   1.000
_cell.length_c   1.000
_cell.angle_alpha   90.00
_cell.angle_beta   90.00
_cell.angle_gamma   90.00
#
_symmetry.space_group_name_H-M   'P 1'
#
loop_
_entity.id
_entity.type
_entity.pdbx_description
1 polymer ?
#
loop_
_entity_poly.entity_id
_entity_poly.type
_entity_poly.pdbx_seq_one_letter_code
_entity_poly.pdbx_strand_id
1 'polypeptide(L)'
;MRGGTATAQAFIDSLVDFSTNVDQLPLLASAPDLQNPEIRKAVWDLTRDATPIIKHRISRYVERGPIGAMVKLTNNHRCQGCDVLGQAWAAFFKPDGMPYVEAHHVVQVSTLSVDVLGPQNVITVCPNHHRQLHFEVTTVLHLGDEFEFILPPHLAFRIRKFSV
;
A
#
# COMPACT_ATOMS: atom_id res chain seq x y z
N MET A 1 -2.07 15.28 19.32
CA MET A 1 -3.34 15.98 19.61
C MET A 1 -4.47 14.98 19.44
N ARG A 2 -5.18 14.63 20.51
CA ARG A 2 -6.26 13.62 20.49
C ARG A 2 -7.51 14.27 19.91
N GLY A 3 -7.92 13.85 18.71
CA GLY A 3 -9.20 14.24 18.12
C GLY A 3 -10.35 13.59 18.90
N GLY A 4 -11.33 14.40 19.31
CA GLY A 4 -12.50 13.91 20.03
C GLY A 4 -13.28 12.92 19.17
N THR A 5 -13.58 11.75 19.74
CA THR A 5 -14.50 10.79 19.13
C THR A 5 -15.89 11.40 19.12
N ALA A 6 -16.38 11.78 17.93
CA ALA A 6 -17.81 12.00 17.77
C ALA A 6 -18.53 10.71 18.22
N THR A 7 -19.57 10.85 19.04
CA THR A 7 -20.37 9.69 19.47
C THR A 7 -21.02 9.05 18.24
N ALA A 8 -21.29 7.74 18.29
CA ALA A 8 -21.93 7.03 17.19
C ALA A 8 -23.24 7.70 16.73
N GLN A 9 -24.00 8.23 17.70
CA GLN A 9 -25.21 9.01 17.43
C GLN A 9 -24.92 10.30 16.66
N ALA A 10 -23.93 11.10 17.06
CA ALA A 10 -23.57 12.32 16.35
C ALA A 10 -23.12 12.06 14.90
N PHE A 11 -22.47 10.93 14.65
CA PHE A 11 -22.13 10.49 13.30
C PHE A 11 -23.39 10.14 12.49
N ILE A 12 -24.26 9.30 13.05
CA ILE A 12 -25.51 8.91 12.40
C ILE A 12 -26.39 10.12 12.09
N ASP A 13 -26.55 11.03 13.05
CA ASP A 13 -27.31 12.28 12.89
C ASP A 13 -26.74 13.13 11.75
N SER A 14 -25.41 13.24 11.65
CA SER A 14 -24.78 13.95 10.54
C SER A 14 -25.10 13.32 9.17
N LEU A 15 -25.18 11.99 9.07
CA LEU A 15 -25.49 11.30 7.81
C LEU A 15 -26.95 11.50 7.39
N VAL A 16 -27.88 11.64 8.35
CA VAL A 16 -29.29 11.91 8.07
C VAL A 16 -29.45 13.26 7.37
N ASP A 17 -28.70 14.28 7.77
CA ASP A 17 -28.73 15.59 7.11
C ASP A 17 -28.26 15.51 5.64
N PHE A 18 -27.25 14.67 5.33
CA PHE A 18 -26.77 14.47 3.96
C PHE A 18 -27.67 13.58 3.10
N SER A 19 -28.59 12.80 3.69
CA SER A 19 -29.55 11.97 2.92
C SER A 19 -30.48 12.79 2.02
N THR A 20 -30.61 14.10 2.27
CA THR A 20 -31.39 15.03 1.44
C THR A 20 -30.65 15.50 0.17
N ASN A 21 -29.32 15.32 0.12
CA ASN A 21 -28.48 15.60 -1.04
C ASN A 21 -27.37 14.54 -1.13
N VAL A 22 -27.72 13.40 -1.72
CA VAL A 22 -26.81 12.26 -1.93
C VAL A 22 -25.59 12.60 -2.79
N ASP A 23 -25.63 13.75 -3.50
CA ASP A 23 -24.50 14.27 -4.27
C ASP A 23 -23.42 14.94 -3.37
N GLN A 24 -23.61 14.92 -2.05
CA GLN A 24 -22.63 15.41 -1.10
C GLN A 24 -22.40 14.39 0.01
N LEU A 25 -21.65 13.32 -0.32
CA LEU A 25 -21.07 12.48 0.74
C LEU A 25 -20.25 13.36 1.69
N PRO A 26 -20.48 13.28 3.01
CA PRO A 26 -19.79 14.12 3.98
C PRO A 26 -18.28 13.96 3.89
N LEU A 27 -17.57 15.08 3.91
CA LEU A 27 -16.15 15.10 4.21
C LEU A 27 -15.98 14.87 5.71
N LEU A 28 -15.81 13.61 6.10
CA LEU A 28 -15.61 13.24 7.49
C LEU A 28 -14.22 13.69 7.96
N ALA A 29 -14.17 14.43 9.06
CA ALA A 29 -12.92 14.87 9.69
C ALA A 29 -12.10 13.69 10.26
N SER A 30 -12.76 12.57 10.55
CA SER A 30 -12.14 11.30 10.93
C SER A 30 -12.94 10.14 10.34
N ALA A 31 -12.27 9.01 10.07
CA ALA A 31 -12.95 7.80 9.64
C ALA A 31 -13.99 7.36 10.69
N PRO A 32 -15.19 6.91 10.27
CA PRO A 32 -16.19 6.41 11.19
C PRO A 32 -15.74 5.10 11.85
N ASP A 33 -16.18 4.84 13.08
CA ASP A 33 -15.92 3.58 13.75
C ASP A 33 -16.79 2.46 13.15
N LEU A 34 -16.27 1.84 12.09
CA LEU A 34 -16.94 0.73 11.41
C LEU A 34 -17.04 -0.54 12.25
N GLN A 35 -16.49 -0.60 13.47
CA GLN A 35 -16.74 -1.73 14.37
C GLN A 35 -18.12 -1.66 15.02
N ASN A 36 -18.73 -0.48 15.11
CA ASN A 36 -20.09 -0.32 15.56
C ASN A 36 -21.10 -0.76 14.46
N PRO A 37 -22.00 -1.73 14.73
CA PRO A 37 -22.97 -2.21 13.75
C PRO A 37 -23.96 -1.15 13.27
N GLU A 38 -24.34 -0.19 14.12
CA GLU A 38 -25.27 0.88 13.77
C GLU A 38 -24.63 1.84 12.76
N ILE A 39 -23.37 2.19 12.99
CA ILE A 39 -22.56 2.99 12.06
C ILE A 39 -22.42 2.29 10.71
N ARG A 40 -22.12 0.98 10.70
CA ARG A 40 -22.04 0.21 9.45
C ARG A 40 -23.35 0.21 8.69
N LYS A 41 -24.47 0.02 9.39
CA LYS A 41 -25.80 0.04 8.79
C LYS A 41 -26.10 1.41 8.17
N ALA A 42 -25.81 2.51 8.89
CA ALA A 42 -26.02 3.85 8.38
C ALA A 42 -25.17 4.14 7.12
N VAL A 43 -23.90 3.73 7.10
CA VAL A 43 -23.03 3.86 5.91
C VAL A 43 -23.56 3.04 4.74
N TRP A 44 -23.99 1.79 4.99
CA TRP A 44 -24.59 0.93 3.95
C TRP A 44 -25.81 1.60 3.34
N ASP A 45 -26.76 2.05 4.17
CA ASP A 45 -28.01 2.67 3.70
C ASP A 45 -27.74 3.96 2.91
N LEU A 46 -26.73 4.75 3.30
CA LEU A 46 -26.32 5.96 2.57
C LEU A 46 -25.69 5.66 1.21
N THR A 47 -24.94 4.57 1.08
CA THR A 47 -24.05 4.34 -0.08
C THR A 47 -24.56 3.31 -1.08
N ARG A 48 -25.45 2.40 -0.68
CA ARG A 48 -25.91 1.26 -1.49
C ARG A 48 -26.50 1.65 -2.84
N ASP A 49 -27.23 2.77 -2.88
CA ASP A 49 -27.95 3.26 -4.06
C ASP A 49 -27.44 4.65 -4.49
N ALA A 50 -26.33 5.12 -3.90
CA ALA A 50 -25.78 6.43 -4.19
C ALA A 50 -25.14 6.48 -5.59
N THR A 51 -25.40 7.56 -6.33
CA THR A 51 -24.77 7.77 -7.63
C THR A 51 -23.32 8.24 -7.44
N PRO A 52 -22.32 7.64 -8.11
CA PRO A 52 -20.94 8.09 -8.01
C PRO A 52 -20.75 9.51 -8.52
N ILE A 53 -19.92 10.28 -7.82
CA ILE A 53 -19.68 11.69 -8.11
C ILE A 53 -18.23 11.88 -8.51
N ILE A 54 -18.03 12.56 -9.64
CA ILE A 54 -16.68 12.89 -10.11
C ILE A 54 -16.14 14.06 -9.28
N LYS A 55 -15.04 13.81 -8.57
CA LYS A 55 -14.27 14.83 -7.85
C LYS A 55 -12.89 14.97 -8.48
N HIS A 56 -12.45 16.20 -8.75
CA HIS A 56 -11.11 16.46 -9.24
C HIS A 56 -10.09 16.49 -8.09
N ARG A 57 -8.95 15.82 -8.25
CA ARG A 57 -7.83 15.83 -7.31
C ARG A 57 -6.54 16.21 -8.05
N ILE A 58 -5.82 17.21 -7.52
CA ILE A 58 -4.48 17.55 -7.99
C ILE A 58 -3.47 16.75 -7.16
N SER A 59 -2.57 16.03 -7.82
CA SER A 59 -1.51 15.26 -7.18
C SER A 59 -0.15 15.52 -7.82
N ARG A 60 0.90 15.60 -6.99
CA ARG A 60 2.29 15.64 -7.43
C ARG A 60 2.91 14.25 -7.28
N TYR A 61 3.77 13.84 -8.21
CA TYR A 61 4.48 12.57 -8.14
C TYR A 61 5.95 12.73 -8.54
N VAL A 62 6.78 11.79 -8.10
CA VAL A 62 8.19 11.67 -8.50
C VAL A 62 8.26 10.70 -9.67
N GLU A 63 8.80 11.15 -10.80
CA GLU A 63 9.10 10.32 -11.98
C GLU A 63 10.22 9.33 -11.66
N ARG A 64 10.08 8.09 -12.11
CA ARG A 64 10.97 6.96 -11.72
C ARG A 64 11.61 6.27 -12.91
N GLY A 65 11.18 6.58 -14.13
CA GLY A 65 11.70 5.98 -15.35
C GLY A 65 11.48 4.45 -15.41
N PRO A 66 12.24 3.74 -16.26
CA PRO A 66 12.01 2.32 -16.56
C PRO A 66 12.64 1.36 -15.54
N ILE A 67 13.24 1.86 -14.46
CA ILE A 67 14.08 1.06 -13.56
C ILE A 67 13.34 -0.13 -12.95
N GLY A 68 12.10 0.07 -12.52
CA GLY A 68 11.28 -1.00 -11.96
C GLY A 68 10.94 -2.08 -12.97
N ALA A 69 10.71 -1.72 -14.24
CA ALA A 69 10.45 -2.68 -15.30
C ALA A 69 11.70 -3.52 -15.62
N MET A 70 12.86 -2.87 -15.69
CA MET A 70 14.14 -3.55 -15.87
C MET A 70 14.42 -4.55 -14.74
N VAL A 71 14.30 -4.13 -13.48
CA VAL A 71 14.54 -4.99 -12.31
C VAL A 71 13.57 -6.18 -12.28
N LYS A 72 12.29 -5.97 -12.63
CA LYS A 72 11.30 -7.05 -12.77
C LYS A 72 11.69 -8.08 -13.83
N LEU A 73 12.15 -7.62 -14.99
CA LEU A 73 12.58 -8.50 -16.07
C LEU A 73 13.80 -9.34 -15.66
N THR A 74 14.84 -8.71 -15.12
CA THR A 74 16.05 -9.40 -14.67
C THR A 74 15.78 -10.44 -13.58
N ASN A 75 14.83 -10.15 -12.67
CA ASN A 75 14.44 -11.09 -11.61
C ASN A 75 13.38 -12.11 -12.07
N ASN A 76 13.15 -12.29 -13.38
CA ASN A 76 12.17 -13.22 -13.95
C ASN A 76 10.76 -13.05 -13.38
N HIS A 77 10.39 -11.82 -13.00
CA HIS A 77 9.13 -11.51 -12.34
C HIS A 77 8.88 -12.33 -11.06
N ARG A 78 9.93 -12.65 -10.29
CA ARG A 78 9.83 -13.41 -9.04
C ARG A 78 9.87 -12.51 -7.82
N CYS A 79 9.16 -12.90 -6.77
CA CYS A 79 9.28 -12.26 -5.47
C CYS A 79 10.57 -12.71 -4.78
N GLN A 80 11.51 -11.79 -4.59
CA GLN A 80 12.77 -12.07 -3.91
C GLN A 80 12.57 -12.47 -2.44
N GLY A 81 11.57 -11.89 -1.75
CA GLY A 81 11.19 -12.27 -0.38
C GLY A 81 10.68 -13.72 -0.29
N CYS A 82 9.75 -14.11 -1.15
CA CYS A 82 9.29 -15.50 -1.21
C CYS A 82 10.43 -16.46 -1.56
N ASP A 83 11.30 -16.09 -2.49
CA ASP A 83 12.43 -16.93 -2.91
C ASP A 83 13.37 -17.25 -1.74
N VAL A 84 13.73 -16.25 -0.92
CA VAL A 84 14.60 -16.49 0.24
C VAL A 84 13.90 -17.18 1.40
N LEU A 85 12.57 -17.04 1.51
CA LEU A 85 11.76 -17.72 2.51
C LEU A 85 11.32 -19.13 2.10
N GLY A 86 11.67 -19.59 0.89
CA GLY A 86 11.25 -20.89 0.36
C GLY A 86 9.74 -21.00 0.11
N GLN A 87 9.06 -19.88 -0.10
CA GLN A 87 7.62 -19.80 -0.33
C GLN A 87 7.29 -19.81 -1.83
N ALA A 88 6.00 -20.01 -2.15
CA ALA A 88 5.50 -19.77 -3.50
C ALA A 88 5.74 -18.31 -3.91
N TRP A 89 6.53 -18.12 -4.96
CA TRP A 89 7.06 -16.82 -5.38
C TRP A 89 6.14 -16.05 -6.32
N ALA A 90 5.16 -16.72 -6.93
CA ALA A 90 4.14 -16.11 -7.78
C ALA A 90 2.84 -15.93 -6.98
N ALA A 91 2.30 -14.71 -6.97
CA ALA A 91 0.97 -14.46 -6.40
C ALA A 91 -0.14 -14.93 -7.37
N PHE A 92 -0.06 -14.46 -8.62
CA PHE A 92 -0.92 -14.85 -9.72
C PHE A 92 -0.21 -14.53 -11.04
N PHE A 93 -0.77 -14.99 -12.15
CA PHE A 93 -0.25 -14.74 -13.50
C PHE A 93 -1.10 -13.68 -14.21
N LYS A 94 -0.43 -12.77 -14.91
CA LYS A 94 -1.07 -11.81 -15.80
C LYS A 94 -1.58 -12.51 -17.07
N PRO A 95 -2.42 -11.84 -17.89
CA PRO A 95 -2.91 -12.39 -19.16
C PRO A 95 -1.80 -12.77 -20.14
N ASP A 96 -0.62 -12.14 -20.05
CA ASP A 96 0.56 -12.46 -20.85
C ASP A 96 1.35 -13.69 -20.35
N GLY A 97 0.84 -14.37 -19.33
CA GLY A 97 1.48 -15.54 -18.72
C GLY A 97 2.65 -15.20 -17.79
N MET A 98 3.01 -13.93 -17.63
CA MET A 98 4.07 -13.53 -16.70
C MET A 98 3.52 -13.44 -15.26
N PRO A 99 4.29 -13.88 -14.26
CA PRO A 99 3.93 -13.70 -12.86
C PRO A 99 3.77 -12.21 -12.50
N TYR A 100 2.81 -11.91 -11.63
CA TYR A 100 2.62 -10.56 -11.11
C TYR A 100 3.54 -10.31 -9.91
N VAL A 101 4.39 -9.29 -10.03
CA VAL A 101 5.20 -8.73 -8.95
C VAL A 101 5.27 -7.20 -9.05
N GLU A 102 5.54 -6.58 -7.93
CA GLU A 102 5.64 -5.13 -7.75
C GLU A 102 7.10 -4.75 -7.52
N ALA A 103 7.53 -3.66 -8.16
CA ALA A 103 8.84 -3.06 -7.88
C ALA A 103 8.71 -2.19 -6.64
N HIS A 104 9.56 -2.43 -5.65
CA HIS A 104 9.55 -1.70 -4.39
C HIS A 104 10.89 -0.99 -4.19
N HIS A 105 10.84 0.32 -3.92
CA HIS A 105 12.01 1.08 -3.53
C HIS A 105 12.19 0.93 -2.02
N VAL A 106 13.29 0.32 -1.60
CA VAL A 106 13.56 0.03 -0.18
C VAL A 106 13.73 1.32 0.62
N VAL A 107 14.58 2.22 0.13
CA VAL A 107 14.57 3.63 0.54
C VAL A 107 13.49 4.35 -0.26
N GLN A 108 12.51 4.94 0.42
CA GLN A 108 11.38 5.59 -0.23
C GLN A 108 11.83 6.79 -1.07
N VAL A 109 11.38 6.88 -2.32
CA VAL A 109 11.73 8.02 -3.19
C VAL A 109 11.23 9.37 -2.69
N SER A 110 10.25 9.38 -1.76
CA SER A 110 9.76 10.60 -1.12
C SER A 110 10.79 11.28 -0.22
N THR A 111 11.87 10.58 0.15
CA THR A 111 12.99 11.20 0.87
C THR A 111 13.80 12.15 -0.01
N LEU A 112 13.64 12.08 -1.33
CA LEU A 112 14.38 12.88 -2.32
C LEU A 112 15.91 12.81 -2.13
N SER A 113 16.41 11.75 -1.51
CA SER A 113 17.83 11.54 -1.28
C SER A 113 18.53 11.12 -2.58
N VAL A 114 19.85 11.29 -2.63
CA VAL A 114 20.67 10.83 -3.75
C VAL A 114 20.56 9.30 -3.87
N ASP A 115 20.60 8.79 -5.11
CA ASP A 115 20.57 7.36 -5.45
C ASP A 115 19.28 6.58 -5.13
N VAL A 116 18.23 7.21 -4.61
CA VAL A 116 16.96 6.51 -4.31
C VAL A 116 16.25 5.98 -5.55
N LEU A 117 16.57 6.49 -6.74
CA LEU A 117 16.07 5.98 -8.03
C LEU A 117 16.98 4.90 -8.64
N GLY A 118 18.12 4.62 -8.02
CA GLY A 118 19.09 3.64 -8.51
C GLY A 118 18.57 2.20 -8.40
N PRO A 119 18.95 1.31 -9.33
CA PRO A 119 18.49 -0.08 -9.34
C PRO A 119 18.81 -0.83 -8.04
N GLN A 120 19.96 -0.53 -7.42
CA GLN A 120 20.41 -1.12 -6.15
C GLN A 120 19.40 -0.90 -5.01
N ASN A 121 18.53 0.12 -5.13
CA ASN A 121 17.47 0.43 -4.17
C ASN A 121 16.12 -0.23 -4.50
N VAL A 122 16.04 -0.98 -5.60
CA VAL A 122 14.79 -1.57 -6.09
C VAL A 122 14.83 -3.08 -5.95
N ILE A 123 13.78 -3.64 -5.34
CA ILE A 123 13.55 -5.08 -5.24
C ILE A 123 12.24 -5.47 -5.92
N THR A 124 12.08 -6.75 -6.24
CA THR A 124 10.83 -7.34 -6.75
C THR A 124 10.14 -8.16 -5.67
N VAL A 125 8.89 -7.80 -5.36
CA VAL A 125 8.11 -8.45 -4.30
C VAL A 125 6.69 -8.76 -4.77
N CYS A 126 6.06 -9.78 -4.18
CA CYS A 126 4.63 -10.04 -4.39
C CYS A 126 3.78 -8.97 -3.66
N PRO A 127 2.48 -8.84 -3.97
CA PRO A 127 1.62 -7.86 -3.31
C PRO A 127 1.60 -7.98 -1.78
N ASN A 128 1.69 -9.22 -1.27
CA ASN A 128 1.71 -9.49 0.17
C ASN A 128 2.98 -8.92 0.81
N HIS A 129 4.15 -9.34 0.34
CA HIS A 129 5.43 -8.83 0.85
C HIS A 129 5.56 -7.32 0.63
N HIS A 130 5.06 -6.77 -0.48
CA HIS A 130 5.11 -5.32 -0.69
C HIS A 130 4.35 -4.58 0.41
N ARG A 131 3.13 -5.02 0.75
CA ARG A 131 2.36 -4.42 1.85
C ARG A 131 2.99 -4.69 3.20
N GLN A 132 3.56 -5.87 3.40
CA GLN A 132 4.30 -6.21 4.61
C GLN A 132 5.46 -5.25 4.86
N LEU A 133 6.20 -4.91 3.81
CA LEU A 133 7.30 -3.94 3.85
C LEU A 133 6.84 -2.48 4.07
N HIS A 134 5.57 -2.16 3.82
CA HIS A 134 5.03 -0.83 4.15
C HIS A 134 4.52 -0.74 5.59
N PHE A 135 4.00 -1.83 6.15
CA PHE A 135 3.21 -1.78 7.39
C PHE A 135 3.78 -2.57 8.56
N GLU A 136 4.53 -3.65 8.31
CA GLU A 136 5.01 -4.55 9.35
C GLU A 136 6.52 -4.49 9.55
N VAL A 137 7.28 -4.07 8.52
CA VAL A 137 8.73 -3.97 8.67
C VAL A 137 9.08 -2.96 9.77
N THR A 138 9.85 -3.43 10.75
CA THR A 138 10.29 -2.59 11.87
C THR A 138 11.65 -1.99 11.60
N THR A 139 12.51 -2.71 10.86
CA THR A 139 13.86 -2.26 10.57
C THR A 139 14.31 -2.79 9.21
N VAL A 140 14.99 -1.93 8.46
CA VAL A 140 15.69 -2.27 7.23
C VAL A 140 17.16 -1.91 7.42
N LEU A 141 18.05 -2.90 7.34
CA LEU A 141 19.51 -2.69 7.39
C LEU A 141 20.11 -2.81 6.00
N HIS A 142 21.04 -1.92 5.68
CA HIS A 142 21.79 -1.92 4.43
C HIS A 142 23.13 -2.61 4.66
N LEU A 143 23.27 -3.86 4.24
CA LEU A 143 24.43 -4.70 4.53
C LEU A 143 25.20 -5.01 3.24
N GLY A 144 26.12 -4.12 2.85
CA GLY A 144 26.92 -4.34 1.63
C GLY A 144 26.04 -4.48 0.38
N ASP A 145 25.99 -5.69 -0.19
CA ASP A 145 25.16 -6.08 -1.34
C ASP A 145 23.78 -6.65 -0.96
N GLU A 146 23.37 -6.57 0.31
CA GLU A 146 22.08 -7.07 0.79
C GLU A 146 21.27 -5.99 1.53
N PHE A 147 19.95 -6.21 1.55
CA PHE A 147 19.01 -5.62 2.50
C PHE A 147 18.61 -6.69 3.51
N GLU A 148 18.62 -6.37 4.80
CA GLU A 148 18.03 -7.21 5.84
C GLU A 148 16.73 -6.56 6.34
N PHE A 149 15.65 -7.33 6.27
CA PHE A 149 14.32 -6.94 6.73
C PHE A 149 13.98 -7.66 8.02
N ILE A 150 13.54 -6.92 9.03
CA ILE A 150 13.11 -7.47 10.33
C ILE A 150 11.62 -7.18 10.52
N LEU A 151 10.84 -8.26 10.67
CA LEU A 151 9.40 -8.26 10.81
C LEU A 151 8.98 -8.90 12.14
N PRO A 152 7.99 -8.33 12.86
CA PRO A 152 7.46 -8.92 14.08
C PRO A 152 6.75 -10.26 13.86
N PRO A 153 6.75 -11.17 14.84
CA PRO A 153 7.51 -11.10 16.08
C PRO A 153 8.98 -11.51 15.92
N HIS A 154 9.35 -12.37 14.95
CA HIS A 154 10.72 -12.91 14.84
C HIS A 154 11.15 -13.29 13.41
N LEU A 155 10.54 -12.72 12.37
CA LEU A 155 10.92 -13.04 11.00
C LEU A 155 11.99 -12.06 10.52
N ALA A 156 13.18 -12.58 10.17
CA ALA A 156 14.20 -11.82 9.48
C ALA A 156 14.58 -12.52 8.18
N PHE A 157 14.71 -11.74 7.11
CA PHE A 157 15.19 -12.27 5.83
C PHE A 157 16.03 -11.25 5.10
N ARG A 158 16.91 -11.75 4.23
CA ARG A 158 17.83 -10.92 3.45
C ARG A 158 17.51 -11.02 1.98
N ILE A 159 17.50 -9.88 1.30
CA ILE A 159 17.35 -9.80 -0.15
C ILE A 159 18.62 -9.16 -0.71
N ARG A 160 19.26 -9.85 -1.65
CA ARG A 160 20.36 -9.26 -2.42
C ARG A 160 19.87 -8.05 -3.22
N LYS A 161 20.64 -6.98 -3.14
CA LYS A 161 20.45 -5.78 -3.95
C LYS A 161 20.63 -6.13 -5.42
N PHE A 162 19.95 -5.39 -6.27
CA PHE A 162 20.05 -5.61 -7.69
C PHE A 162 21.46 -5.32 -8.21
N SER A 163 22.08 -6.29 -8.87
CA SER A 163 23.35 -6.13 -9.60
C SER A 163 23.22 -6.71 -11.01
N VAL A 164 24.00 -6.18 -11.96
CA VAL A 164 24.15 -6.72 -13.32
C VAL A 164 25.46 -7.47 -13.47
#